data_AF-A0A7K3J1U2-F1
#
_entry.id   AF-A0A7K3J1U2-F1
#
_cell.length_a   1.000
_cell.length_b   1.000
_cell.length_c   1.000
_cell.angle_alpha   90.00
_cell.angle_beta   90.00
_cell.angle_gamma   90.00
#
_symmetry.space_group_name_H-M   'P 1'
#
loop_
_entity.id
_entity.type
_entity.pdbx_description
1 polymer ?
#
loop_
_entity_poly.entity_id
_entity_poly.type
_entity_poly.pdbx_seq_one_letter_code
_entity_poly.pdbx_strand_id
1 'polypeptide(L)'
;ERAGNAPLSSVIGILHDQLKAETGINEFEITKVSKIVETYSGIRIPVNKPVIGENVFTQTSGVHADGDSKDKLYYNNLLPERFGRRRKYALGKQSGKATIRKNLEEFGLSLSPDSIDKITQRVIELGDKKENVTTEDLPFIIADVLGNDTSDYKIFIKNYSLSLSYGLKPSASVQIEIDGNLYQETSSGDGQYDAFMKALRIIYENLNKELPNLIDYQVSIPPGGKTDALVETIITWNLNGKEFKTKGLDADQTESAIKATEKMLNIVENSELKIGTNGKSEIIIDNQASHIL
;
A
#
# COMPACT_ATOMS: atom_id res chain seq x y z
N GLU A 1 -17.06 -21.80 35.24
CA GLU A 1 -18.10 -20.97 34.58
C GLU A 1 -18.13 -21.21 33.07
N ARG A 2 -19.20 -20.84 32.37
CA ARG A 2 -19.39 -21.07 30.91
C ARG A 2 -19.13 -19.81 30.08
N ALA A 3 -20.00 -18.80 30.21
CA ALA A 3 -19.96 -17.59 29.38
C ALA A 3 -19.07 -16.45 29.95
N GLY A 4 -18.56 -16.62 31.18
CA GLY A 4 -17.79 -15.61 31.90
C GLY A 4 -18.66 -14.62 32.68
N ASN A 5 -17.98 -13.73 33.42
CA ASN A 5 -18.60 -12.67 34.21
C ASN A 5 -18.96 -11.44 33.36
N ALA A 6 -19.77 -10.55 33.94
CA ALA A 6 -20.08 -9.27 33.32
C ALA A 6 -18.80 -8.49 32.99
N PRO A 7 -18.64 -7.95 31.76
CA PRO A 7 -17.41 -7.29 31.35
C PRO A 7 -17.30 -5.91 32.02
N LEU A 8 -16.30 -5.75 32.89
CA LEU A 8 -16.04 -4.50 33.60
C LEU A 8 -15.99 -3.28 32.66
N SER A 9 -15.36 -3.44 31.48
CA SER A 9 -15.22 -2.38 30.48
C SER A 9 -16.56 -1.83 29.95
N SER A 10 -17.60 -2.67 29.85
CA SER A 10 -18.92 -2.22 29.42
C SER A 10 -19.77 -1.72 30.60
N VAL A 11 -19.64 -2.39 31.75
CA VAL A 11 -20.36 -2.03 32.98
C VAL A 11 -20.01 -0.61 33.41
N ILE A 12 -18.72 -0.25 33.40
CA ILE A 12 -18.26 1.07 33.84
C ILE A 12 -18.79 2.21 32.96
N GLY A 13 -18.83 2.00 31.64
CA GLY A 13 -19.41 2.97 30.71
C GLY A 13 -20.89 3.23 31.02
N ILE A 14 -21.67 2.18 31.30
CA ILE A 14 -23.08 2.32 31.68
C ILE A 14 -23.23 3.00 33.04
N LEU A 15 -22.46 2.58 34.04
CA LEU A 15 -22.50 3.17 35.40
C LEU A 15 -22.24 4.67 35.38
N HIS A 16 -21.19 5.11 34.67
CA HIS A 16 -20.84 6.52 34.60
C HIS A 16 -21.77 7.32 33.66
N ASP A 17 -22.14 6.77 32.50
CA ASP A 17 -22.87 7.54 31.48
C ASP A 17 -24.37 7.59 31.71
N GLN A 18 -24.97 6.47 32.13
CA GLN A 18 -26.42 6.33 32.30
C GLN A 18 -26.85 6.52 33.75
N LEU A 19 -26.09 5.97 34.69
CA LEU A 19 -26.44 5.97 36.12
C LEU A 19 -25.76 7.09 36.91
N LYS A 20 -24.79 7.79 36.31
CA LYS A 20 -23.99 8.85 36.96
C LYS A 20 -23.37 8.41 38.29
N ALA A 21 -23.05 7.13 38.41
CA ALA A 21 -22.44 6.57 39.61
C ALA A 21 -20.96 6.93 39.68
N GLU A 22 -20.43 7.19 40.88
CA GLU A 22 -19.01 7.37 41.11
C GLU A 22 -18.34 6.02 41.38
N THR A 23 -17.14 5.82 40.82
CA THR A 23 -16.30 4.66 41.09
C THR A 23 -14.84 5.06 41.23
N GLY A 24 -14.02 4.20 41.83
CA GLY A 24 -12.56 4.39 41.91
C GLY A 24 -11.80 3.92 40.66
N ILE A 25 -12.48 3.65 39.55
CA ILE A 25 -11.88 3.06 38.35
C ILE A 25 -11.35 4.17 37.43
N ASN A 26 -10.07 4.08 37.07
CA ASN A 26 -9.50 4.91 36.02
C ASN A 26 -9.82 4.31 34.63
N GLU A 27 -10.79 4.89 33.94
CA GLU A 27 -11.23 4.39 32.62
C GLU A 27 -10.13 4.41 31.56
N PHE A 28 -9.17 5.34 31.66
CA PHE A 28 -8.07 5.47 30.72
C PHE A 28 -7.22 4.19 30.64
N GLU A 29 -7.09 3.46 31.74
CA GLU A 29 -6.24 2.26 31.83
C GLU A 29 -6.97 0.97 31.40
N ILE A 30 -8.30 1.00 31.16
CA ILE A 30 -9.12 -0.20 30.93
C ILE A 30 -8.61 -1.02 29.74
N THR A 31 -8.26 -0.37 28.64
CA THR A 31 -7.76 -1.06 27.44
C THR A 31 -6.44 -1.76 27.72
N LYS A 32 -5.53 -1.07 28.40
CA LYS A 32 -4.21 -1.61 28.76
C LYS A 32 -4.33 -2.81 29.69
N VAL A 33 -5.16 -2.70 30.74
CA VAL A 33 -5.41 -3.82 31.66
C VAL A 33 -6.05 -4.99 30.92
N SER A 34 -6.98 -4.74 30.00
CA SER A 34 -7.61 -5.79 29.20
C SER A 34 -6.58 -6.54 28.34
N LYS A 35 -5.64 -5.85 27.69
CA LYS A 35 -4.54 -6.46 26.92
C LYS A 35 -3.59 -7.29 27.78
N ILE A 36 -3.33 -6.84 29.02
CA ILE A 36 -2.57 -7.63 30.00
C ILE A 36 -3.32 -8.94 30.32
N VAL A 37 -4.62 -8.86 30.61
CA VAL A 37 -5.45 -10.05 30.87
C VAL A 37 -5.49 -11.00 29.68
N GLU A 38 -5.66 -10.48 28.44
CA GLU A 38 -5.57 -11.28 27.21
C GLU A 38 -4.25 -12.05 27.12
N THR A 39 -3.13 -11.37 27.40
CA THR A 39 -1.79 -11.95 27.35
C THR A 39 -1.61 -13.08 28.36
N TYR A 40 -2.00 -12.86 29.63
CA TYR A 40 -1.79 -13.85 30.69
C TYR A 40 -2.83 -14.98 30.70
N SER A 41 -4.05 -14.72 30.24
CA SER A 41 -5.11 -15.74 30.17
C SER A 41 -5.01 -16.60 28.91
N GLY A 42 -4.36 -16.11 27.86
CA GLY A 42 -4.35 -16.73 26.53
C GLY A 42 -5.68 -16.60 25.76
N ILE A 43 -6.65 -15.87 26.31
CA ILE A 43 -7.97 -15.66 25.68
C ILE A 43 -7.95 -14.33 24.94
N ARG A 44 -8.07 -14.39 23.61
CA ARG A 44 -8.11 -13.19 22.77
C ARG A 44 -9.35 -12.34 23.02
N ILE A 45 -9.19 -11.03 23.04
CA ILE A 45 -10.28 -10.05 23.05
C ILE A 45 -10.91 -10.04 21.66
N PRO A 46 -12.24 -10.27 21.53
CA PRO A 46 -12.91 -10.11 20.26
C PRO A 46 -12.70 -8.70 19.70
N VAL A 47 -12.36 -8.58 18.41
CA VAL A 47 -12.05 -7.29 17.77
C VAL A 47 -13.19 -6.28 17.83
N ASN A 48 -14.42 -6.75 18.00
CA ASN A 48 -15.64 -5.94 18.14
C ASN A 48 -16.16 -5.86 19.60
N LYS A 49 -15.38 -6.30 20.59
CA LYS A 49 -15.77 -6.23 22.01
C LYS A 49 -16.01 -4.77 22.41
N PRO A 50 -17.16 -4.40 23.01
CA PRO A 50 -17.43 -3.01 23.38
C PRO A 50 -16.31 -2.42 24.23
N VAL A 51 -15.96 -1.15 23.95
CA VAL A 51 -14.90 -0.35 24.59
C VAL A 51 -13.46 -0.82 24.26
N ILE A 52 -13.19 -2.13 24.36
CA ILE A 52 -11.81 -2.64 24.34
C ILE A 52 -11.39 -3.38 23.06
N GLY A 53 -12.34 -3.71 22.18
CA GLY A 53 -12.05 -4.41 20.92
C GLY A 53 -11.31 -3.54 19.93
N GLU A 54 -10.34 -4.09 19.19
CA GLU A 54 -9.45 -3.36 18.27
C GLU A 54 -10.21 -2.43 17.28
N ASN A 55 -11.40 -2.82 16.82
CA ASN A 55 -12.14 -2.11 15.76
C ASN A 55 -13.17 -1.08 16.25
N VAL A 56 -13.47 -1.02 17.55
CA VAL A 56 -14.65 -0.25 18.03
C VAL A 56 -14.51 1.27 17.94
N PHE A 57 -13.29 1.78 17.74
CA PHE A 57 -13.01 3.21 17.52
C PHE A 57 -12.40 3.49 16.14
N THR A 58 -12.56 2.55 15.21
CA THR A 58 -12.05 2.66 13.85
C THR A 58 -13.18 3.05 12.89
N GLN A 59 -12.99 4.15 12.18
CA GLN A 59 -13.90 4.59 11.14
C GLN A 59 -13.53 3.95 9.80
N THR A 60 -14.46 3.25 9.17
CA THR A 60 -14.22 2.52 7.92
C THR A 60 -14.72 3.24 6.68
N SER A 61 -15.70 4.12 6.84
CA SER A 61 -16.33 4.83 5.73
C SER A 61 -15.79 6.24 5.59
N GLY A 62 -15.47 6.65 4.35
CA GLY A 62 -15.11 8.03 4.04
C GLY A 62 -16.15 9.06 4.50
N VAL A 63 -17.43 8.70 4.58
CA VAL A 63 -18.48 9.60 5.10
C VAL A 63 -18.33 9.88 6.59
N HIS A 64 -17.80 8.92 7.36
CA HIS A 64 -17.55 9.10 8.79
C HIS A 64 -16.35 10.03 9.01
N ALA A 65 -15.28 9.83 8.23
CA ALA A 65 -14.12 10.71 8.27
C ALA A 65 -14.46 12.15 7.85
N ASP A 66 -15.32 12.32 6.83
CA ASP A 66 -15.80 13.62 6.39
C ASP A 66 -16.67 14.31 7.45
N GLY A 67 -17.64 13.59 8.04
CA GLY A 67 -18.48 14.13 9.10
C GLY A 67 -17.70 14.51 10.37
N ASP A 68 -16.68 13.73 10.73
CA ASP A 68 -15.75 14.08 11.81
C ASP A 68 -14.96 15.34 11.51
N SER A 69 -14.53 15.52 10.25
CA SER A 69 -13.72 16.66 9.83
C SER A 69 -14.51 17.97 9.77
N LYS A 70 -15.82 17.92 9.52
CA LYS A 70 -16.67 19.11 9.38
C LYS A 70 -17.20 19.65 10.70
N ASP A 71 -17.79 18.78 11.52
CA ASP A 71 -18.46 19.20 12.75
C ASP A 71 -18.47 18.12 13.83
N LYS A 72 -17.45 17.24 13.81
CA LYS A 72 -17.32 16.15 14.79
C LYS A 72 -18.62 15.33 14.94
N LEU A 73 -19.34 15.13 13.82
CA LEU A 73 -20.72 14.61 13.82
C LEU A 73 -20.88 13.25 14.52
N TYR A 74 -19.82 12.43 14.54
CA TYR A 74 -19.83 11.10 15.15
C TYR A 74 -19.15 11.04 16.52
N TYR A 75 -18.91 12.20 17.15
CA TYR A 75 -18.42 12.26 18.53
C TYR A 75 -19.57 11.99 19.49
N ASN A 76 -19.30 11.20 20.53
CA ASN A 76 -20.22 10.90 21.61
C ASN A 76 -19.43 10.76 22.92
N ASN A 77 -20.11 10.53 24.05
CA ASN A 77 -19.47 10.44 25.38
C ASN A 77 -18.48 9.27 25.53
N LEU A 78 -18.52 8.28 24.63
CA LEU A 78 -17.58 7.16 24.56
C LEU A 78 -16.44 7.52 23.61
N LEU A 79 -15.71 8.59 23.92
CA LEU A 79 -14.51 8.95 23.17
C LEU A 79 -13.40 7.92 23.38
N PRO A 80 -12.61 7.57 22.35
CA PRO A 80 -11.50 6.62 22.51
C PRO A 80 -10.48 7.07 23.56
N GLU A 81 -10.23 8.37 23.67
CA GLU A 81 -9.26 8.96 24.60
C GLU A 81 -9.62 8.68 26.05
N ARG A 82 -10.92 8.59 26.37
CA ARG A 82 -11.43 8.20 27.69
C ARG A 82 -10.94 6.81 28.12
N PHE A 83 -10.69 5.93 27.17
CA PHE A 83 -10.30 4.53 27.40
C PHE A 83 -8.83 4.25 27.03
N GLY A 84 -8.00 5.30 26.95
CA GLY A 84 -6.58 5.17 26.61
C GLY A 84 -6.33 4.78 25.15
N ARG A 85 -7.25 5.15 24.26
CA ARG A 85 -7.19 4.84 22.83
C ARG A 85 -7.23 6.10 21.99
N ARG A 86 -7.00 5.95 20.70
CA ARG A 86 -7.17 6.99 19.70
C ARG A 86 -8.16 6.53 18.65
N ARG A 87 -8.84 7.49 18.04
CA ARG A 87 -9.63 7.23 16.84
C ARG A 87 -8.71 6.80 15.72
N LYS A 88 -9.11 5.77 14.96
CA LYS A 88 -8.38 5.30 13.79
C LYS A 88 -9.27 5.44 12.55
N TYR A 89 -8.66 5.56 11.38
CA TYR A 89 -9.36 5.65 10.10
C TYR A 89 -8.83 4.56 9.19
N ALA A 90 -9.64 3.53 8.92
CA ALA A 90 -9.23 2.40 8.10
C ALA A 90 -9.00 2.83 6.65
N LEU A 91 -7.95 2.28 6.05
CA LEU A 91 -7.61 2.45 4.64
C LEU A 91 -8.14 1.27 3.81
N GLY A 92 -8.48 1.51 2.55
CA GLY A 92 -9.05 0.51 1.64
C GLY A 92 -10.17 1.08 0.75
N LYS A 93 -10.96 0.22 0.11
CA LYS A 93 -11.94 0.60 -0.94
C LYS A 93 -13.01 1.63 -0.56
N GLN A 94 -13.30 1.79 0.74
CA GLN A 94 -14.26 2.77 1.25
C GLN A 94 -13.60 4.10 1.67
N SER A 95 -12.29 4.22 1.46
CA SER A 95 -11.54 5.43 1.81
C SER A 95 -11.96 6.59 0.93
N GLY A 96 -12.20 7.72 1.55
CA GLY A 96 -12.33 9.01 0.85
C GLY A 96 -11.13 9.90 1.12
N LYS A 97 -11.10 11.05 0.44
CA LYS A 97 -10.07 12.09 0.66
C LYS A 97 -9.94 12.49 2.14
N ALA A 98 -11.06 12.52 2.87
CA ALA A 98 -11.06 12.82 4.30
C ALA A 98 -10.33 11.73 5.13
N THR A 99 -10.53 10.45 4.79
CA THR A 99 -9.82 9.32 5.40
C THR A 99 -8.31 9.45 5.18
N ILE A 100 -7.89 9.77 3.95
CA ILE A 100 -6.47 9.95 3.61
C ILE A 100 -5.88 11.12 4.40
N ARG A 101 -6.54 12.29 4.43
CA ARG A 101 -6.08 13.44 5.22
C ARG A 101 -5.92 13.12 6.70
N LYS A 102 -6.89 12.41 7.29
CA LYS A 102 -6.83 12.03 8.70
C LYS A 102 -5.64 11.12 9.01
N ASN A 103 -5.33 10.18 8.13
CA ASN A 103 -4.14 9.35 8.28
C ASN A 103 -2.84 10.15 8.05
N LEU A 104 -2.80 11.07 7.06
CA LEU A 104 -1.63 11.94 6.84
C LEU A 104 -1.34 12.86 8.04
N GLU A 105 -2.37 13.34 8.74
CA GLU A 105 -2.24 14.13 9.97
C GLU A 105 -1.48 13.34 11.06
N GLU A 106 -1.65 12.01 11.16
CA GLU A 106 -0.92 11.18 12.14
C GLU A 106 0.59 11.12 11.85
N PHE A 107 0.97 11.26 10.58
CA PHE A 107 2.37 11.34 10.14
C PHE A 107 2.90 12.78 10.11
N GLY A 108 2.08 13.78 10.44
CA GLY A 108 2.45 15.19 10.33
C GLY A 108 2.65 15.68 8.89
N LEU A 109 2.07 14.98 7.90
CA LEU A 109 2.22 15.29 6.48
C LEU A 109 1.06 16.15 5.96
N SER A 110 1.39 17.11 5.10
CA SER A 110 0.41 17.89 4.34
C SER A 110 0.78 17.84 2.86
N LEU A 111 -0.16 17.37 2.04
CA LEU A 111 0.01 17.19 0.60
C LEU A 111 -1.00 18.03 -0.17
N SER A 112 -0.71 18.31 -1.45
CA SER A 112 -1.63 19.03 -2.32
C SER A 112 -2.94 18.24 -2.54
N PRO A 113 -4.05 18.91 -2.91
CA PRO A 113 -5.29 18.23 -3.25
C PRO A 113 -5.12 17.16 -4.33
N ASP A 114 -4.32 17.44 -5.37
CA ASP A 114 -4.08 16.52 -6.47
C ASP A 114 -3.31 15.27 -6.02
N SER A 115 -2.32 15.44 -5.15
CA SER A 115 -1.59 14.32 -4.52
C SER A 115 -2.53 13.47 -3.67
N ILE A 116 -3.39 14.08 -2.86
CA ILE A 116 -4.39 13.36 -2.05
C ILE A 116 -5.33 12.56 -2.94
N ASP A 117 -5.74 13.11 -4.08
CA ASP A 117 -6.63 12.43 -5.02
C ASP A 117 -5.98 11.18 -5.61
N LYS A 118 -4.74 11.31 -6.09
CA LYS A 118 -3.96 10.17 -6.60
C LYS A 118 -3.74 9.10 -5.53
N ILE A 119 -3.38 9.49 -4.31
CA ILE A 119 -3.20 8.55 -3.18
C ILE A 119 -4.51 7.87 -2.82
N THR A 120 -5.62 8.61 -2.78
CA THR A 120 -6.95 8.05 -2.49
C THR A 120 -7.31 6.97 -3.51
N GLN A 121 -7.10 7.26 -4.80
CA GLN A 121 -7.38 6.30 -5.86
C GLN A 121 -6.51 5.04 -5.73
N ARG A 122 -5.21 5.21 -5.44
CA ARG A 122 -4.29 4.09 -5.23
C ARG A 122 -4.70 3.21 -4.05
N VAL A 123 -5.12 3.80 -2.93
CA VAL A 123 -5.62 3.06 -1.75
C VAL A 123 -6.90 2.29 -2.07
N ILE A 124 -7.80 2.86 -2.89
CA ILE A 124 -9.03 2.18 -3.32
C ILE A 124 -8.67 0.98 -4.20
N GLU A 125 -7.78 1.15 -5.18
CA GLU A 125 -7.32 0.08 -6.07
C GLU A 125 -6.71 -1.11 -5.30
N LEU A 126 -5.81 -0.83 -4.35
CA LEU A 126 -5.24 -1.86 -3.48
C LEU A 126 -6.33 -2.52 -2.62
N GLY A 127 -7.24 -1.73 -2.05
CA GLY A 127 -8.37 -2.25 -1.27
C GLY A 127 -9.36 -3.12 -2.06
N ASP A 128 -9.54 -2.87 -3.35
CA ASP A 128 -10.40 -3.66 -4.23
C ASP A 128 -9.79 -5.02 -4.59
N LYS A 129 -8.45 -5.13 -4.60
CA LYS A 129 -7.71 -6.40 -4.74
C LYS A 129 -7.85 -7.32 -3.50
N LYS A 130 -8.74 -7.00 -2.56
CA LYS A 130 -8.93 -7.65 -1.24
C LYS A 130 -7.72 -7.52 -0.31
N GLU A 131 -6.91 -6.48 -0.49
CA GLU A 131 -5.76 -6.22 0.35
C GLU A 131 -6.17 -5.42 1.59
N ASN A 132 -5.64 -5.78 2.75
CA ASN A 132 -5.78 -4.99 3.97
C ASN A 132 -4.75 -3.87 3.94
N VAL A 133 -5.12 -2.71 3.38
CA VAL A 133 -4.24 -1.53 3.41
C VAL A 133 -4.12 -1.04 4.85
N THR A 134 -2.93 -1.12 5.42
CA THR A 134 -2.63 -0.67 6.78
C THR A 134 -2.12 0.76 6.79
N THR A 135 -2.15 1.39 7.97
CA THR A 135 -1.52 2.70 8.18
C THR A 135 -0.02 2.68 7.91
N GLU A 136 0.62 1.55 8.17
CA GLU A 136 2.05 1.29 7.95
C GLU A 136 2.41 1.17 6.46
N ASP A 137 1.44 0.81 5.62
CA ASP A 137 1.61 0.78 4.16
C ASP A 137 1.56 2.18 3.53
N LEU A 138 0.93 3.14 4.21
CA LEU A 138 0.65 4.47 3.64
C LEU A 138 1.92 5.22 3.17
N PRO A 139 3.05 5.24 3.90
CA PRO A 139 4.29 5.86 3.43
C PRO A 139 4.79 5.27 2.10
N PHE A 140 4.69 3.94 1.93
CA PHE A 140 5.09 3.26 0.69
C PHE A 140 4.16 3.63 -0.46
N ILE A 141 2.86 3.72 -0.20
CA ILE A 141 1.87 4.16 -1.19
C ILE A 141 2.12 5.61 -1.61
N ILE A 142 2.42 6.50 -0.65
CA ILE A 142 2.76 7.90 -0.93
C ILE A 142 4.00 7.98 -1.81
N ALA A 143 5.07 7.25 -1.46
CA ALA A 143 6.30 7.22 -2.23
C ALA A 143 6.09 6.68 -3.65
N ASP A 144 5.29 5.63 -3.82
CA ASP A 144 4.92 5.09 -5.12
C ASP A 144 4.15 6.14 -5.94
N VAL A 145 3.11 6.76 -5.37
CA VAL A 145 2.26 7.71 -6.11
C VAL A 145 2.99 9.01 -6.47
N LEU A 146 3.76 9.59 -5.54
CA LEU A 146 4.43 10.87 -5.76
C LEU A 146 5.71 10.72 -6.59
N GLY A 147 6.35 9.55 -6.56
CA GLY A 147 7.51 9.25 -7.40
C GLY A 147 7.16 8.93 -8.86
N ASN A 148 5.87 8.79 -9.20
CA ASN A 148 5.40 8.38 -10.52
C ASN A 148 4.64 9.53 -11.20
N ASP A 149 5.34 10.43 -11.89
CA ASP A 149 4.69 11.26 -12.91
C ASP A 149 4.57 10.45 -14.20
N THR A 150 3.39 9.89 -14.44
CA THR A 150 3.11 8.99 -15.58
C THR A 150 2.62 9.73 -16.81
N SER A 151 2.56 11.07 -16.79
CA SER A 151 1.97 11.86 -17.89
C SER A 151 2.68 11.66 -19.24
N ASP A 152 3.94 11.23 -19.23
CA ASP A 152 4.73 10.96 -20.44
C ASP A 152 4.91 9.46 -20.73
N TYR A 153 4.09 8.58 -20.13
CA TYR A 153 4.22 7.14 -20.36
C TYR A 153 3.61 6.76 -21.71
N LYS A 154 4.34 5.91 -22.44
CA LYS A 154 3.99 5.41 -23.79
C LYS A 154 3.96 3.90 -23.85
N ILE A 155 4.50 3.25 -22.82
CA ILE A 155 4.64 1.80 -22.73
C ILE A 155 3.78 1.30 -21.59
N PHE A 156 2.86 0.38 -21.89
CA PHE A 156 1.94 -0.16 -20.90
C PHE A 156 1.89 -1.68 -21.02
N ILE A 157 2.01 -2.37 -19.89
CA ILE A 157 1.78 -3.80 -19.80
C ILE A 157 0.28 -4.00 -19.69
N LYS A 158 -0.35 -4.41 -20.80
CA LYS A 158 -1.82 -4.54 -20.91
C LYS A 158 -2.33 -5.82 -20.27
N ASN A 159 -1.56 -6.89 -20.40
CA ASN A 159 -1.93 -8.21 -19.90
C ASN A 159 -0.67 -9.05 -19.67
N TYR A 160 -0.70 -9.89 -18.63
CA TYR A 160 0.23 -10.98 -18.47
C TYR A 160 -0.48 -12.19 -17.86
N SER A 161 -0.04 -13.38 -18.25
CA SER A 161 -0.41 -14.65 -17.63
C SER A 161 0.85 -15.38 -17.23
N LEU A 162 1.02 -15.60 -15.93
CA LEU A 162 2.18 -16.27 -15.36
C LEU A 162 1.74 -17.64 -14.84
N SER A 163 2.37 -18.70 -15.32
CA SER A 163 2.07 -20.07 -14.89
C SER A 163 3.28 -20.68 -14.19
N LEU A 164 3.06 -21.18 -12.97
CA LEU A 164 4.00 -22.00 -12.24
C LEU A 164 3.29 -23.30 -11.85
N SER A 165 3.91 -24.43 -12.14
CA SER A 165 3.38 -25.74 -11.77
C SER A 165 4.53 -26.65 -11.37
N TYR A 166 4.34 -27.40 -10.29
CA TYR A 166 5.37 -28.30 -9.79
C TYR A 166 5.74 -29.33 -10.88
N GLY A 167 7.03 -29.43 -11.18
CA GLY A 167 7.56 -30.31 -12.22
C GLY A 167 7.50 -29.77 -13.65
N LEU A 168 6.96 -28.56 -13.87
CA LEU A 168 6.97 -27.87 -15.16
C LEU A 168 7.83 -26.61 -15.10
N LYS A 169 8.40 -26.21 -16.25
CA LYS A 169 9.08 -24.92 -16.34
C LYS A 169 8.06 -23.77 -16.22
N PRO A 170 8.35 -22.74 -15.40
CA PRO A 170 7.56 -21.51 -15.38
C PRO A 170 7.42 -20.90 -16.79
N SER A 171 6.25 -20.34 -17.08
CA SER A 171 5.98 -19.65 -18.34
C SER A 171 5.26 -18.33 -18.12
N ALA A 172 5.50 -17.38 -19.02
CA ALA A 172 4.82 -16.09 -19.06
C ALA A 172 4.34 -15.79 -20.48
N SER A 173 3.07 -15.44 -20.62
CA SER A 173 2.53 -14.79 -21.81
C SER A 173 2.33 -13.31 -21.48
N VAL A 174 2.89 -12.42 -22.27
CA VAL A 174 2.92 -10.97 -21.99
C VAL A 174 2.41 -10.21 -23.20
N GLN A 175 1.50 -9.28 -22.97
CA GLN A 175 1.05 -8.32 -23.97
C GLN A 175 1.40 -6.91 -23.49
N ILE A 176 2.17 -6.19 -24.30
CA ILE A 176 2.55 -4.80 -24.05
C ILE A 176 2.01 -3.91 -25.17
N GLU A 177 1.72 -2.66 -24.82
CA GLU A 177 1.41 -1.59 -25.74
C GLU A 177 2.62 -0.65 -25.79
N ILE A 178 3.12 -0.34 -26.98
CA ILE A 178 4.16 0.69 -27.19
C ILE A 178 3.62 1.65 -28.24
N ASP A 179 3.49 2.94 -27.88
CA ASP A 179 2.96 3.99 -28.76
C ASP A 179 1.60 3.59 -29.41
N GLY A 180 0.73 2.94 -28.63
CA GLY A 180 -0.60 2.48 -29.07
C GLY A 180 -0.61 1.17 -29.87
N ASN A 181 0.54 0.59 -30.20
CA ASN A 181 0.63 -0.70 -30.89
C ASN A 181 0.78 -1.85 -29.90
N LEU A 182 0.00 -2.92 -30.10
CA LEU A 182 0.03 -4.10 -29.24
C LEU A 182 1.02 -5.14 -29.75
N TYR A 183 1.86 -5.63 -28.84
CA TYR A 183 2.82 -6.70 -29.05
C TYR A 183 2.59 -7.79 -28.02
N GLN A 184 2.72 -9.05 -28.43
CA GLN A 184 2.48 -10.18 -27.55
C GLN A 184 3.49 -11.29 -27.80
N GLU A 185 4.05 -11.81 -26.73
CA GLU A 185 4.97 -12.95 -26.77
C GLU A 185 4.75 -13.90 -25.60
N THR A 186 5.27 -15.11 -25.74
CA THR A 186 5.28 -16.11 -24.67
C THR A 186 6.65 -16.74 -24.53
N SER A 187 7.11 -16.90 -23.30
CA SER A 187 8.40 -17.54 -23.03
C SER A 187 8.38 -18.39 -21.77
N SER A 188 9.39 -19.24 -21.64
CA SER A 188 9.65 -20.05 -20.45
C SER A 188 10.91 -19.57 -19.75
N GLY A 189 10.97 -19.72 -18.43
CA GLY A 189 12.06 -19.24 -17.62
C GLY A 189 12.34 -20.12 -16.41
N ASP A 190 13.38 -19.79 -15.67
CA ASP A 190 13.75 -20.47 -14.42
C ASP A 190 12.86 -20.03 -13.25
N GLY A 191 12.21 -18.87 -13.38
CA GLY A 191 11.17 -18.35 -12.52
C GLY A 191 10.11 -17.58 -13.32
N GLN A 192 9.00 -17.20 -12.68
CA GLN A 192 7.92 -16.44 -13.34
C GLN A 192 8.42 -15.09 -13.87
N TYR A 193 9.22 -14.37 -13.07
CA TYR A 193 9.79 -13.09 -13.49
C TYR A 193 10.82 -13.24 -14.62
N ASP A 194 11.65 -14.28 -14.60
CA ASP A 194 12.58 -14.58 -15.70
C ASP A 194 11.84 -14.93 -17.00
N ALA A 195 10.76 -15.73 -16.92
CA ALA A 195 9.91 -16.02 -18.07
C ALA A 195 9.28 -14.74 -18.65
N PHE A 196 8.79 -13.84 -17.78
CA PHE A 196 8.27 -12.54 -18.17
C PHE A 196 9.34 -11.68 -18.88
N MET A 197 10.54 -11.57 -18.31
CA MET A 197 11.63 -10.80 -18.91
C MET A 197 12.11 -11.40 -20.25
N LYS A 198 12.11 -12.73 -20.40
CA LYS A 198 12.43 -13.39 -21.67
C LYS A 198 11.37 -13.10 -22.74
N ALA A 199 10.09 -13.15 -22.40
CA ALA A 199 9.02 -12.78 -23.34
C ALA A 199 9.16 -11.31 -23.77
N LEU A 200 9.40 -10.41 -22.81
CA LEU A 200 9.64 -9.00 -23.08
C LEU A 200 10.86 -8.77 -23.97
N ARG A 201 11.95 -9.52 -23.75
CA ARG A 201 13.16 -9.47 -24.57
C ARG A 201 12.89 -9.84 -26.03
N ILE A 202 12.11 -10.88 -26.28
CA ILE A 202 11.73 -11.26 -27.66
C ILE A 202 10.98 -10.12 -28.35
N ILE A 203 10.04 -9.47 -27.65
CA ILE A 203 9.31 -8.31 -28.20
C ILE A 203 10.29 -7.17 -28.56
N TYR A 204 11.21 -6.84 -27.67
CA TYR A 204 12.17 -5.76 -27.88
C TYR A 204 13.19 -6.07 -28.98
N GLU A 205 13.69 -7.30 -29.05
CA GLU A 205 14.58 -7.76 -30.13
C GLU A 205 13.89 -7.65 -31.50
N ASN A 206 12.62 -8.05 -31.60
CA ASN A 206 11.82 -7.91 -32.83
C ASN A 206 11.62 -6.44 -33.26
N LEU A 207 11.65 -5.52 -32.29
CA LEU A 207 11.56 -4.07 -32.52
C LEU A 207 12.94 -3.41 -32.72
N ASN A 208 14.03 -4.17 -32.69
CA ASN A 208 15.40 -3.66 -32.66
C ASN A 208 15.64 -2.63 -31.55
N LYS A 209 15.03 -2.83 -30.38
CA LYS A 209 15.22 -2.01 -29.17
C LYS A 209 16.08 -2.75 -28.16
N GLU A 210 16.88 -2.00 -27.40
CA GLU A 210 17.71 -2.55 -26.33
C GLU A 210 16.95 -2.54 -24.99
N LEU A 211 17.11 -3.59 -24.19
CA LEU A 211 16.64 -3.64 -22.81
C LEU A 211 17.81 -3.44 -21.84
N PRO A 212 17.66 -2.61 -20.79
CA PRO A 212 18.64 -2.52 -19.73
C PRO A 212 18.93 -3.86 -19.06
N ASN A 213 20.18 -4.03 -18.62
CA ASN A 213 20.58 -5.18 -17.83
C ASN A 213 20.10 -5.03 -16.39
N LEU A 214 19.49 -6.07 -15.84
CA LEU A 214 19.17 -6.15 -14.42
C LEU A 214 20.48 -6.38 -13.63
N ILE A 215 20.79 -5.50 -12.69
CA ILE A 215 21.98 -5.56 -11.84
C ILE A 215 21.66 -6.06 -10.45
N ASP A 216 20.57 -5.57 -9.86
CA ASP A 216 20.15 -5.93 -8.50
C ASP A 216 18.62 -5.98 -8.41
N TYR A 217 18.13 -6.88 -7.57
CA TYR A 217 16.71 -7.14 -7.38
C TYR A 217 16.41 -7.35 -5.90
N GLN A 218 15.74 -6.39 -5.28
CA GLN A 218 15.44 -6.38 -3.86
C GLN A 218 13.93 -6.40 -3.64
N VAL A 219 13.49 -7.28 -2.76
CA VAL A 219 12.10 -7.40 -2.34
C VAL A 219 12.04 -7.16 -0.84
N SER A 220 11.21 -6.21 -0.42
CA SER A 220 10.98 -5.88 0.98
C SER A 220 9.50 -5.81 1.29
N ILE A 221 9.15 -6.30 2.49
CA ILE A 221 7.80 -6.22 3.04
C ILE A 221 7.81 -5.11 4.11
N PRO A 222 6.84 -4.18 4.10
CA PRO A 222 6.68 -3.20 5.16
C PRO A 222 6.62 -3.85 6.56
N PRO A 223 7.03 -3.13 7.62
CA PRO A 223 6.94 -3.62 8.98
C PRO A 223 5.51 -4.09 9.33
N GLY A 224 5.39 -5.28 9.92
CA GLY A 224 4.08 -5.86 10.29
C GLY A 224 3.94 -7.34 9.95
N GLY A 225 4.74 -7.84 8.99
CA GLY A 225 5.02 -9.27 8.82
C GLY A 225 3.81 -10.18 8.58
N LYS A 226 2.79 -9.69 7.86
CA LYS A 226 1.59 -10.49 7.51
C LYS A 226 1.72 -11.10 6.13
N THR A 227 1.03 -12.22 5.91
CA THR A 227 1.04 -12.94 4.62
C THR A 227 0.32 -12.21 3.50
N ASP A 228 -0.49 -11.19 3.83
CA ASP A 228 -1.25 -10.33 2.92
C ASP A 228 -0.69 -8.90 2.89
N ALA A 229 0.55 -8.69 3.36
CA ALA A 229 1.20 -7.38 3.34
C ALA A 229 1.58 -6.98 1.91
N LEU A 230 1.67 -5.66 1.68
CA LEU A 230 2.23 -5.14 0.44
C LEU A 230 3.70 -5.54 0.28
N VAL A 231 4.15 -5.57 -0.96
CA VAL A 231 5.52 -5.91 -1.34
C VAL A 231 6.10 -4.77 -2.17
N GLU A 232 7.16 -4.14 -1.65
CA GLU A 232 7.98 -3.22 -2.43
C GLU A 232 9.08 -4.00 -3.15
N THR A 233 9.14 -3.87 -4.48
CA THR A 233 10.24 -4.40 -5.28
C THR A 233 11.06 -3.24 -5.82
N ILE A 234 12.36 -3.25 -5.56
CA ILE A 234 13.31 -2.28 -6.09
C ILE A 234 14.25 -3.02 -7.05
N ILE A 235 14.31 -2.56 -8.30
CA ILE A 235 15.18 -3.15 -9.32
C ILE A 235 16.20 -2.11 -9.76
N THR A 236 17.47 -2.49 -9.75
CA THR A 236 18.57 -1.68 -10.28
C THR A 236 18.90 -2.16 -11.70
N TRP A 237 18.92 -1.22 -12.63
CA TRP A 237 19.14 -1.45 -14.05
C TRP A 237 20.40 -0.75 -14.52
N ASN A 238 21.08 -1.30 -15.51
CA ASN A 238 22.17 -0.66 -16.22
C ASN A 238 21.85 -0.58 -17.71
N LEU A 239 21.85 0.64 -18.25
CA LEU A 239 21.75 0.88 -19.68
C LEU A 239 22.97 1.69 -20.13
N ASN A 240 23.78 1.13 -21.03
CA ASN A 240 24.95 1.80 -21.60
C ASN A 240 25.90 2.38 -20.52
N GLY A 241 26.10 1.65 -19.42
CA GLY A 241 26.98 2.04 -18.31
C GLY A 241 26.35 3.00 -17.30
N LYS A 242 25.09 3.42 -17.49
CA LYS A 242 24.36 4.26 -16.53
C LYS A 242 23.42 3.39 -15.70
N GLU A 243 23.57 3.47 -14.39
CA GLU A 243 22.69 2.80 -13.44
C GLU A 243 21.51 3.67 -13.04
N PHE A 244 20.32 3.06 -12.92
CA PHE A 244 19.13 3.69 -12.37
C PHE A 244 18.25 2.65 -11.67
N LYS A 245 17.34 3.11 -10.83
CA LYS A 245 16.45 2.25 -10.06
C LYS A 245 15.00 2.49 -10.40
N THR A 246 14.21 1.43 -10.41
CA THR A 246 12.76 1.51 -10.45
C THR A 246 12.16 0.76 -9.28
N LYS A 247 10.94 1.17 -8.91
CA LYS A 247 10.22 0.62 -7.76
C LYS A 247 8.83 0.17 -8.17
N GLY A 248 8.34 -0.90 -7.57
CA GLY A 248 6.95 -1.31 -7.68
C GLY A 248 6.37 -1.62 -6.31
N LEU A 249 5.05 -1.49 -6.20
CA LEU A 249 4.29 -1.80 -5.00
C LEU A 249 3.04 -2.58 -5.40
N ASP A 250 2.88 -3.77 -4.85
CA ASP A 250 1.71 -4.63 -5.05
C ASP A 250 1.64 -5.68 -3.91
N ALA A 251 0.51 -6.32 -3.66
CA ALA A 251 0.47 -7.45 -2.73
C ALA A 251 1.16 -8.70 -3.29
N ASP A 252 1.28 -8.82 -4.62
CA ASP A 252 2.07 -9.89 -5.24
C ASP A 252 3.48 -9.43 -5.58
N GLN A 253 4.48 -10.18 -5.13
CA GLN A 253 5.90 -9.86 -5.36
C GLN A 253 6.27 -9.81 -6.86
N THR A 254 5.63 -10.63 -7.68
CA THR A 254 5.90 -10.69 -9.13
C THR A 254 5.19 -9.56 -9.85
N GLU A 255 3.94 -9.23 -9.47
CA GLU A 255 3.25 -8.03 -9.98
C GLU A 255 3.99 -6.75 -9.59
N SER A 256 4.49 -6.67 -8.36
CA SER A 256 5.34 -5.58 -7.88
C SER A 256 6.58 -5.40 -8.78
N ALA A 257 7.26 -6.50 -9.13
CA ALA A 257 8.38 -6.49 -10.05
C ALA A 257 8.01 -6.10 -11.49
N ILE A 258 6.86 -6.57 -11.99
CA ILE A 258 6.35 -6.22 -13.33
C ILE A 258 6.08 -4.72 -13.42
N LYS A 259 5.46 -4.12 -12.39
CA LYS A 259 5.25 -2.66 -12.31
C LYS A 259 6.58 -1.90 -12.28
N ALA A 260 7.55 -2.37 -11.49
CA ALA A 260 8.89 -1.77 -11.49
C ALA A 260 9.52 -1.84 -12.89
N THR A 261 9.27 -2.92 -13.63
CA THR A 261 9.76 -3.11 -15.01
C THR A 261 9.06 -2.18 -15.99
N GLU A 262 7.73 -2.02 -15.93
CA GLU A 262 7.00 -1.07 -16.79
C GLU A 262 7.53 0.36 -16.64
N LYS A 263 7.81 0.79 -15.41
CA LYS A 263 8.44 2.09 -15.14
C LYS A 263 9.81 2.18 -15.80
N MET A 264 10.60 1.11 -15.77
CA MET A 264 11.90 1.07 -16.44
C MET A 264 11.74 1.26 -17.94
N LEU A 265 10.79 0.57 -18.58
CA LEU A 265 10.56 0.70 -20.03
C LEU A 265 10.24 2.15 -20.40
N ASN A 266 9.39 2.82 -19.63
CA ASN A 266 9.05 4.23 -19.88
C ASN A 266 10.21 5.19 -19.61
N ILE A 267 11.05 4.94 -18.59
CA ILE A 267 12.26 5.75 -18.34
C ILE A 267 13.22 5.65 -19.52
N VAL A 268 13.43 4.45 -20.05
CA VAL A 268 14.33 4.21 -21.19
C VAL A 268 13.81 4.91 -22.44
N GLU A 269 12.53 4.72 -22.77
CA GLU A 269 11.89 5.34 -23.94
C GLU A 269 11.96 6.88 -23.89
N ASN A 270 11.71 7.46 -22.72
CA ASN A 270 11.79 8.92 -22.52
C ASN A 270 13.24 9.44 -22.50
N SER A 271 14.20 8.59 -22.15
CA SER A 271 15.63 8.94 -22.19
C SER A 271 16.18 8.93 -23.62
N GLU A 272 15.75 8.01 -24.48
CA GLU A 272 16.13 8.00 -25.91
C GLU A 272 15.62 9.25 -26.64
N LEU A 273 14.42 9.73 -26.32
CA LEU A 273 13.86 10.99 -26.86
C LEU A 273 14.69 12.23 -26.49
N LYS A 274 15.32 12.25 -25.30
CA LYS A 274 16.18 13.36 -24.85
C LYS A 274 17.57 13.34 -25.50
N ILE A 275 18.06 12.18 -25.92
CA ILE A 275 19.37 12.05 -26.60
C ILE A 275 19.29 12.60 -28.05
N GLY A 276 18.11 12.57 -28.67
CA GLY A 276 17.88 13.08 -30.03
C GLY A 276 17.89 14.61 -30.19
N THR A 277 17.95 15.40 -29.10
CA THR A 277 17.79 16.87 -29.20
C THR A 277 18.80 17.76 -28.47
N ASN A 278 19.69 17.27 -27.60
CA ASN A 278 20.88 18.02 -27.19
C ASN A 278 21.88 17.14 -26.43
N GLY A 279 23.15 17.20 -26.85
CA GLY A 279 24.24 16.49 -26.19
C GLY A 279 24.44 16.92 -24.74
N LYS A 280 24.53 15.92 -23.85
CA LYS A 280 24.69 15.95 -22.39
C LYS A 280 23.43 16.33 -21.61
N SER A 281 22.76 15.32 -21.06
CA SER A 281 21.89 15.46 -19.90
C SER A 281 22.20 14.38 -18.86
N GLU A 282 22.38 14.82 -17.61
CA GLU A 282 22.31 13.97 -16.42
C GLU A 282 20.85 13.54 -16.23
N ILE A 283 20.65 12.26 -15.88
CA ILE A 283 19.34 11.76 -15.49
C ILE A 283 19.14 12.20 -14.03
N ILE A 284 18.55 13.38 -13.85
CA ILE A 284 18.09 13.82 -12.53
C ILE A 284 16.72 13.15 -12.31
N ILE A 285 16.70 12.10 -11.50
CA ILE A 285 15.45 11.51 -10.99
C ILE A 285 15.00 12.43 -9.86
N ASP A 286 13.85 13.07 -10.05
CA ASP A 286 13.30 14.05 -9.13
C ASP A 286 13.01 13.40 -7.77
N ASN A 287 13.81 13.77 -6.77
CA ASN A 287 13.90 13.09 -5.48
C ASN A 287 12.95 13.71 -4.45
N GLN A 288 11.66 13.86 -4.81
CA GLN A 288 10.67 14.42 -3.86
C GLN A 288 10.25 13.43 -2.76
N ALA A 289 10.54 12.14 -2.92
CA ALA A 289 10.13 11.09 -1.97
C ALA A 289 11.16 10.76 -0.87
N SER A 290 12.42 11.23 -0.97
CA SER A 290 13.48 10.84 -0.02
C SER A 290 13.36 11.45 1.38
N HIS A 291 12.42 12.37 1.60
CA HIS A 291 12.16 12.98 2.92
C HIS A 291 10.95 12.37 3.65
N ILE A 292 10.31 11.34 3.09
CA ILE A 292 9.07 10.74 3.63
C ILE A 292 9.31 9.38 4.32
N LEU A 293 10.53 8.84 4.26
CA LEU A 293 10.96 7.64 4.99
C LEU A 293 11.92 7.98 6.14
#